data_AF-A0A8S1EGF2-F1
#
_entry.id   AF-A0A8S1EGF2-F1
#
_cell.length_a   1.000
_cell.length_b   1.000
_cell.length_c   1.000
_cell.angle_alpha   90.00
_cell.angle_beta   90.00
_cell.angle_gamma   90.00
#
_symmetry.space_group_name_H-M   'P 1'
#
loop_
_entity.id
_entity.type
_entity.pdbx_description
1 polymer ?
#
loop_
_entity_poly.entity_id
_entity_poly.type
_entity_poly.pdbx_seq_one_letter_code
_entity_poly.pdbx_strand_id
1 'polypeptide(L)'
;MEHLVHNRGRFENIGLTIKEIKIIDKPTIRQPGYFNSMEKEWTAEQLLESFARYEASPDICLVHLVTARNFVNSAVFGMSFRGSDDLDDSGGICSDMGRRQDATIYGNVLLTTVNEQRTIRLLTKSIDIVVAHEYGHAFGSLHDVMVSSTDNELENCSPSHSDGGAYIMSEYAQKGYEVNNEKFSPCSKKMIRDVLNLKYSTCLEEERKSYCGNGIIEDGEECDDGVGKSTSSHATCCHANCTLAANAKCSPRNSACCTDDCQYHASTHICLPGDPLLCRGNAYCNGTSDECSPAEPVADKQPCIDNGECRNGDCLSFCEIIGKHSCLCEDAKLACQRCCRETNGTCKVEPGGGNLPDGTGCGLGICRKNECVRESIDRVQNYFRTTFENTENLKSNLKSNIVIIVIFVITVIWVFAQLIVYQRDKYKKKVKINEENQVVRTIHGY
;
A
#
# COMPACT_ATOMS: atom_id res chain seq x y z
N MET A 1 2.40 -36.93 3.91
CA MET A 1 3.24 -36.09 4.79
C MET A 1 4.68 -35.91 4.27
N GLU A 2 5.12 -36.63 3.23
CA GLU A 2 6.46 -36.48 2.62
C GLU A 2 6.59 -35.34 1.58
N HIS A 3 5.52 -34.96 0.88
CA HIS A 3 5.56 -33.87 -0.13
C HIS A 3 5.74 -32.46 0.46
N LEU A 4 5.57 -32.26 1.77
CA LEU A 4 5.70 -30.93 2.42
C LEU A 4 7.13 -30.61 2.88
N VAL A 5 8.03 -31.60 2.91
CA VAL A 5 9.40 -31.41 3.39
C VAL A 5 10.35 -31.02 2.24
N HIS A 6 10.04 -31.43 1.00
CA HIS A 6 10.96 -31.28 -0.14
C HIS A 6 11.04 -29.88 -0.76
N ASN A 7 10.16 -28.94 -0.36
CA ASN A 7 10.09 -27.58 -0.91
C ASN A 7 10.52 -26.48 0.09
N ARG A 8 11.03 -26.82 1.27
CA ARG A 8 11.68 -25.84 2.16
C ARG A 8 13.03 -25.46 1.52
N GLY A 9 13.10 -24.31 0.86
CA GLY A 9 14.29 -23.82 0.14
C GLY A 9 14.15 -23.75 -1.39
N ARG A 10 12.95 -23.94 -1.97
CA ARG A 10 12.76 -23.81 -3.43
C ARG A 10 12.98 -22.38 -3.95
N PHE A 11 12.60 -21.38 -3.16
CA PHE A 11 12.67 -19.98 -3.54
C PHE A 11 13.70 -19.28 -2.66
N GLU A 12 14.91 -19.16 -3.21
CA GLU A 12 16.04 -18.46 -2.62
C GLU A 12 16.50 -17.37 -3.60
N ASN A 13 17.05 -16.27 -3.09
CA ASN A 13 17.52 -15.14 -3.91
C ASN A 13 16.46 -14.56 -4.87
N ILE A 14 15.19 -14.53 -4.45
CA ILE A 14 14.14 -13.82 -5.18
C ILE A 14 14.34 -12.32 -4.96
N GLY A 15 14.64 -11.60 -6.04
CA GLY A 15 14.82 -10.15 -6.06
C GLY A 15 13.79 -9.44 -6.93
N LEU A 16 14.01 -8.14 -7.11
CA LEU A 16 13.23 -7.28 -8.00
C LEU A 16 14.20 -6.59 -8.96
N THR A 17 13.80 -6.48 -10.23
CA THR A 17 14.53 -5.68 -11.21
C THR A 17 13.56 -4.71 -11.87
N ILE A 18 14.00 -3.47 -12.06
CA ILE A 18 13.15 -2.41 -12.63
C ILE A 18 13.20 -2.54 -14.14
N LYS A 19 12.07 -2.92 -14.73
CA LYS A 19 11.93 -3.02 -16.19
C LYS A 19 11.63 -1.67 -16.85
N GLU A 20 10.93 -0.78 -16.16
CA GLU A 20 10.51 0.51 -16.70
C GLU A 20 10.26 1.51 -15.55
N ILE A 21 10.67 2.77 -15.75
CA ILE A 21 10.33 3.90 -14.87
C ILE A 21 9.58 4.95 -15.67
N LYS A 22 8.42 5.37 -15.16
CA LYS A 22 7.66 6.52 -15.69
C LYS A 22 7.61 7.64 -14.66
N ILE A 23 8.27 8.76 -14.97
CA ILE A 23 8.19 9.98 -14.15
C ILE A 23 7.09 10.88 -14.68
N ILE A 24 6.08 11.14 -13.85
CA ILE A 24 4.96 12.02 -14.18
C ILE A 24 5.09 13.30 -13.35
N ASP A 25 5.70 14.32 -13.94
CA ASP A 25 6.10 15.57 -13.28
C ASP A 25 4.99 16.64 -13.27
N LYS A 26 3.94 16.45 -14.07
CA LYS A 26 2.81 17.39 -14.20
C LYS A 26 1.49 16.67 -14.05
N PRO A 27 0.50 17.31 -13.41
CA PRO A 27 -0.83 16.72 -13.29
C PRO A 27 -1.50 16.62 -14.66
N THR A 28 -2.26 15.55 -14.87
CA THR A 28 -3.08 15.40 -16.08
C THR A 28 -4.29 16.34 -15.99
N ILE A 29 -4.40 17.27 -16.94
CA ILE A 29 -5.47 18.28 -17.01
C ILE A 29 -6.60 17.74 -17.90
N ARG A 30 -7.88 18.01 -17.55
CA ARG A 30 -9.07 17.69 -18.37
C ARG A 30 -9.34 16.19 -18.54
N GLN A 31 -8.90 15.37 -17.59
CA GLN A 31 -9.29 13.97 -17.52
C GLN A 31 -9.73 13.64 -16.08
N PRO A 32 -10.96 14.01 -15.71
CA PRO A 32 -11.51 13.70 -14.39
C PRO A 32 -11.46 12.19 -14.15
N GLY A 33 -10.85 11.76 -13.04
CA GLY A 33 -10.75 10.35 -12.68
C GLY A 33 -9.48 9.61 -13.14
N TYR A 34 -8.58 10.25 -13.89
CA TYR A 34 -7.22 9.73 -14.11
C TYR A 34 -6.40 9.81 -12.81
N PHE A 35 -5.59 8.81 -12.49
CA PHE A 35 -4.90 8.68 -11.20
C PHE A 35 -4.00 9.90 -10.88
N ASN A 36 -3.43 10.52 -11.91
CA ASN A 36 -2.60 11.72 -11.78
C ASN A 36 -3.39 13.06 -11.90
N SER A 37 -4.71 13.04 -11.81
CA SER A 37 -5.54 14.27 -11.79
C SER A 37 -5.52 14.94 -10.41
N MET A 38 -5.58 16.28 -10.40
CA MET A 38 -5.69 17.11 -9.18
C MET A 38 -7.12 17.62 -8.94
N GLU A 39 -8.09 17.21 -9.75
CA GLU A 39 -9.47 17.72 -9.71
C GLU A 39 -10.32 17.13 -8.57
N LYS A 40 -9.80 16.12 -7.85
CA LYS A 40 -10.47 15.52 -6.69
C LYS A 40 -9.49 15.07 -5.61
N GLU A 41 -9.98 15.01 -4.39
CA GLU A 41 -9.33 14.29 -3.29
C GLU A 41 -9.53 12.78 -3.47
N TRP A 42 -8.55 11.99 -3.02
CA TRP A 42 -8.52 10.53 -3.23
C TRP A 42 -8.52 9.80 -1.90
N THR A 43 -9.27 8.71 -1.80
CA THR A 43 -8.92 7.62 -0.87
C THR A 43 -7.82 6.76 -1.51
N ALA A 44 -7.07 6.00 -0.71
CA ALA A 44 -6.03 5.10 -1.23
C ALA A 44 -6.61 4.07 -2.21
N GLU A 45 -7.77 3.51 -1.89
CA GLU A 45 -8.48 2.51 -2.71
C GLU A 45 -8.87 3.10 -4.08
N GLN A 46 -9.45 4.30 -4.08
CA GLN A 46 -9.87 4.96 -5.31
C GLN A 46 -8.68 5.25 -6.22
N LEU A 47 -7.53 5.64 -5.64
CA LEU A 47 -6.33 5.92 -6.40
C LEU A 47 -5.74 4.63 -6.99
N LEU A 48 -5.65 3.56 -6.18
CA LEU A 48 -5.18 2.25 -6.64
C LEU A 48 -6.05 1.70 -7.78
N GLU A 49 -7.37 1.77 -7.66
CA GLU A 49 -8.28 1.36 -8.72
C GLU A 49 -8.11 2.17 -10.01
N SER A 50 -7.92 3.48 -9.89
CA SER A 50 -7.68 4.32 -11.06
C SER A 50 -6.33 3.97 -11.69
N PHE A 51 -5.28 3.82 -10.89
CA PHE A 51 -3.95 3.44 -11.36
C PHE A 51 -3.97 2.08 -12.07
N ALA A 52 -4.65 1.09 -11.51
CA ALA A 52 -4.82 -0.23 -12.11
C ALA A 52 -5.46 -0.18 -13.50
N ARG A 53 -6.47 0.68 -13.71
CA ARG A 53 -7.14 0.80 -15.00
C ARG A 53 -6.25 1.37 -16.09
N TYR A 54 -5.25 2.16 -15.74
CA TYR A 54 -4.45 2.91 -16.70
C TYR A 54 -3.03 2.37 -16.88
N GLU A 55 -2.42 1.80 -15.84
CA GLU A 55 -0.99 1.44 -15.84
C GLU A 55 -0.72 -0.04 -15.53
N ALA A 56 -1.73 -0.82 -15.11
CA ALA A 56 -1.53 -2.26 -14.95
C ALA A 56 -1.20 -2.91 -16.30
N SER A 57 -0.29 -3.89 -16.29
CA SER A 57 0.26 -4.47 -17.53
C SER A 57 0.48 -5.98 -17.40
N PRO A 58 0.03 -6.80 -18.38
CA PRO A 58 0.33 -8.23 -18.38
C PRO A 58 1.81 -8.54 -18.64
N ASP A 59 2.56 -7.58 -19.19
CA ASP A 59 3.98 -7.76 -19.56
C ASP A 59 4.94 -7.45 -18.40
N ILE A 60 4.41 -7.07 -17.23
CA ILE A 60 5.17 -6.68 -16.04
C ILE A 60 4.66 -7.49 -14.86
N CYS A 61 5.56 -8.05 -14.05
CA CYS A 61 5.18 -8.85 -12.88
C CYS A 61 4.31 -8.06 -11.88
N LEU A 62 4.70 -6.82 -11.59
CA LEU A 62 4.06 -5.92 -10.63
C LEU A 62 4.38 -4.46 -10.97
N VAL A 63 3.40 -3.57 -10.88
CA VAL A 63 3.56 -2.14 -11.16
C VAL A 63 3.33 -1.33 -9.89
N HIS A 64 4.29 -0.46 -9.55
CA HIS A 64 4.28 0.31 -8.30
C HIS A 64 4.15 1.80 -8.57
N LEU A 65 3.08 2.43 -8.06
CA LEU A 65 2.93 3.88 -7.99
C LEU A 65 3.56 4.44 -6.70
N VAL A 66 4.64 5.21 -6.84
CA VAL A 66 5.14 6.06 -5.75
C VAL A 66 4.53 7.45 -5.87
N THR A 67 3.96 7.98 -4.79
CA THR A 67 3.30 9.29 -4.81
C THR A 67 3.61 10.13 -3.56
N ALA A 68 3.35 11.44 -3.65
CA ALA A 68 3.37 12.37 -2.51
C ALA A 68 1.95 12.83 -2.14
N ARG A 69 0.91 12.10 -2.58
CA ARG A 69 -0.49 12.43 -2.29
C ARG A 69 -0.83 12.12 -0.84
N ASN A 70 -1.68 12.97 -0.27
CA ASN A 70 -2.36 12.70 0.99
C ASN A 70 -3.72 12.07 0.69
N PHE A 71 -4.10 11.05 1.44
CA PHE A 71 -5.39 10.39 1.29
C PHE A 71 -6.42 10.97 2.25
N VAL A 72 -7.66 11.14 1.79
CA VAL A 72 -8.75 11.58 2.66
C VAL A 72 -9.22 10.42 3.55
N ASN A 73 -9.60 10.77 4.78
CA ASN A 73 -10.23 9.87 5.74
C ASN A 73 -9.44 8.60 6.09
N SER A 74 -8.13 8.57 5.81
CA SER A 74 -7.25 7.46 6.16
C SER A 74 -5.78 7.91 6.21
N ALA A 75 -5.04 7.45 7.20
CA ALA A 75 -3.59 7.59 7.29
C ALA A 75 -2.92 6.32 6.81
N VAL A 76 -3.19 6.01 5.55
CA VAL A 76 -2.63 4.85 4.86
C VAL A 76 -1.35 5.27 4.15
N PHE A 77 -0.25 4.55 4.41
CA PHE A 77 1.05 4.79 3.79
C PHE A 77 1.21 4.06 2.45
N GLY A 78 0.42 3.01 2.21
CA GLY A 78 0.47 2.23 0.99
C GLY A 78 -0.79 1.39 0.80
N MET A 79 -0.99 0.89 -0.40
CA MET A 79 -2.06 -0.06 -0.68
C MET A 79 -1.69 -0.95 -1.84
N SER A 80 -1.84 -2.26 -1.63
CA SER A 80 -1.61 -3.25 -2.66
C SER A 80 -2.83 -4.11 -2.91
N PHE A 81 -2.99 -4.46 -4.19
CA PHE A 81 -3.76 -5.61 -4.56
C PHE A 81 -3.05 -6.90 -4.10
N ARG A 82 -3.77 -7.77 -3.38
CA ARG A 82 -3.16 -8.94 -2.73
C ARG A 82 -3.00 -10.10 -3.71
N GLY A 83 -1.85 -10.76 -3.67
CA GLY A 83 -1.67 -12.08 -4.27
C GLY A 83 -2.59 -13.12 -3.65
N SER A 84 -2.85 -14.19 -4.38
CA SER A 84 -3.63 -15.32 -3.91
C SER A 84 -3.06 -16.63 -4.45
N ASP A 85 -3.21 -17.69 -3.67
CA ASP A 85 -2.96 -19.07 -4.06
C ASP A 85 -4.19 -19.73 -4.71
N ASP A 86 -5.27 -18.97 -4.87
CA ASP A 86 -6.43 -19.33 -5.68
C ASP A 86 -6.26 -18.82 -7.13
N LEU A 87 -6.45 -19.73 -8.10
CA LEU A 87 -6.38 -19.44 -9.53
C LEU A 87 -7.50 -18.49 -9.99
N ASP A 88 -8.62 -18.44 -9.26
CA ASP A 88 -9.75 -17.57 -9.61
C ASP A 88 -9.60 -16.14 -9.03
N ASP A 89 -8.56 -15.85 -8.24
CA ASP A 89 -8.31 -14.54 -7.63
C ASP A 89 -7.20 -13.75 -8.36
N SER A 90 -7.62 -12.67 -9.03
CA SER A 90 -6.82 -11.88 -9.97
C SER A 90 -6.13 -10.67 -9.31
N GLY A 91 -5.35 -10.90 -8.26
CA GLY A 91 -4.58 -9.86 -7.56
C GLY A 91 -3.09 -10.20 -7.40
N GLY A 92 -2.29 -9.15 -7.18
CA GLY A 92 -0.87 -9.26 -6.86
C GLY A 92 0.02 -9.62 -8.05
N ILE A 93 1.18 -10.22 -7.76
CA ILE A 93 2.15 -10.61 -8.79
C ILE A 93 1.53 -11.52 -9.85
N CYS A 94 1.99 -11.39 -11.09
CA CYS A 94 1.53 -12.18 -12.23
C CYS A 94 0.01 -12.28 -12.33
N SER A 95 -0.70 -11.17 -12.08
CA SER A 95 -2.17 -11.17 -12.11
C SER A 95 -2.69 -11.45 -13.51
N ASP A 96 -3.64 -12.37 -13.60
CA ASP A 96 -4.41 -12.60 -14.81
C ASP A 96 -5.39 -11.44 -15.10
N MET A 97 -5.93 -11.48 -16.32
CA MET A 97 -6.87 -10.50 -16.86
C MET A 97 -8.24 -10.57 -16.17
N GLY A 98 -8.59 -9.56 -15.38
CA GLY A 98 -9.93 -9.38 -14.81
C GLY A 98 -10.86 -8.58 -15.74
N ARG A 99 -12.19 -8.79 -15.63
CA ARG A 99 -13.22 -7.99 -16.32
C ARG A 99 -14.09 -7.22 -15.32
N ARG A 100 -14.25 -5.91 -15.51
CA ARG A 100 -15.19 -5.07 -14.72
C ARG A 100 -15.88 -4.03 -15.61
N GLN A 101 -17.21 -4.03 -15.63
CA GLN A 101 -18.04 -2.99 -16.29
C GLN A 101 -17.48 -2.54 -17.65
N ASP A 102 -17.24 -3.51 -18.54
CA ASP A 102 -16.71 -3.32 -19.91
C ASP A 102 -15.23 -2.88 -20.04
N ALA A 103 -14.46 -2.87 -18.94
CA ALA A 103 -13.01 -2.66 -18.94
C ALA A 103 -12.23 -3.93 -18.54
N THR A 104 -11.12 -4.15 -19.23
CA THR A 104 -10.10 -5.12 -18.84
C THR A 104 -9.19 -4.49 -17.79
N ILE A 105 -9.01 -5.13 -16.64
CA ILE A 105 -8.18 -4.61 -15.55
C ILE A 105 -7.30 -5.75 -15.02
N TYR A 106 -6.02 -5.46 -14.80
CA TYR A 106 -5.09 -6.37 -14.12
C TYR A 106 -4.89 -5.93 -12.67
N GLY A 107 -4.79 -6.89 -11.75
CA GLY A 107 -4.62 -6.65 -10.32
C GLY A 107 -3.16 -6.60 -9.88
N ASN A 108 -2.19 -6.47 -10.79
CA ASN A 108 -0.76 -6.43 -10.48
C ASN A 108 -0.26 -5.02 -10.21
N VAL A 109 -0.97 -4.27 -9.37
CA VAL A 109 -0.56 -2.91 -8.98
C VAL A 109 -0.55 -2.70 -7.48
N LEU A 110 0.33 -1.82 -7.04
CA LEU A 110 0.36 -1.28 -5.68
C LEU A 110 0.73 0.20 -5.69
N LEU A 111 0.48 0.88 -4.59
CA LEU A 111 0.90 2.26 -4.38
C LEU A 111 1.52 2.46 -3.01
N THR A 112 2.45 3.41 -2.91
CA THR A 112 2.95 3.92 -1.63
C THR A 112 3.03 5.44 -1.67
N THR A 113 2.82 6.08 -0.53
CA THR A 113 3.00 7.52 -0.36
C THR A 113 4.22 7.83 0.50
N VAL A 114 5.00 8.83 0.09
CA VAL A 114 6.19 9.30 0.84
C VAL A 114 5.88 10.43 1.83
N ASN A 115 4.63 10.90 1.84
CA ASN A 115 4.20 11.98 2.71
C ASN A 115 3.44 11.43 3.94
N GLU A 116 3.96 11.71 5.13
CA GLU A 116 3.22 11.55 6.37
C GLU A 116 2.41 12.83 6.63
N GLN A 117 1.11 12.75 6.29
CA GLN A 117 0.08 13.78 6.52
C GLN A 117 0.60 15.24 6.59
N ARG A 118 1.04 15.74 5.43
CA ARG A 118 1.30 17.16 5.09
C ARG A 118 2.54 17.87 5.65
N THR A 119 3.30 17.34 6.61
CA THR A 119 4.45 18.12 7.17
C THR A 119 5.73 17.34 7.44
N ILE A 120 5.69 16.01 7.55
CA ILE A 120 6.87 15.19 7.85
C ILE A 120 7.09 14.25 6.66
N ARG A 121 8.31 14.26 6.12
CA ARG A 121 8.74 13.23 5.16
C ARG A 121 9.09 11.99 5.98
N LEU A 122 8.61 10.83 5.55
CA LEU A 122 9.02 9.58 6.16
C LEU A 122 10.54 9.44 6.02
N LEU A 123 11.19 8.95 7.08
CA LEU A 123 12.57 8.51 7.01
C LEU A 123 12.69 7.42 5.92
N THR A 124 13.80 7.41 5.18
CA THR A 124 14.04 6.42 4.11
C THR A 124 13.76 4.99 4.59
N LYS A 125 14.22 4.67 5.81
CA LYS A 125 13.97 3.39 6.45
C LYS A 125 12.48 3.04 6.60
N SER A 126 11.65 4.00 6.98
CA SER A 126 10.20 3.78 7.11
C SER A 126 9.54 3.61 5.74
N ILE A 127 10.02 4.32 4.71
CA ILE A 127 9.54 4.15 3.34
C ILE A 127 9.87 2.73 2.85
N ASP A 128 11.09 2.26 3.06
CA ASP A 128 11.52 0.91 2.65
C ASP A 128 10.63 -0.17 3.28
N ILE A 129 10.30 -0.03 4.57
CA ILE A 129 9.40 -0.96 5.27
C ILE A 129 7.98 -0.91 4.70
N VAL A 130 7.44 0.29 4.43
CA VAL A 130 6.10 0.45 3.82
C VAL A 130 6.07 -0.17 2.43
N VAL A 131 7.10 0.06 1.60
CA VAL A 131 7.20 -0.56 0.27
C VAL A 131 7.25 -2.07 0.42
N ALA A 132 8.11 -2.61 1.29
CA ALA A 132 8.20 -4.05 1.51
C ALA A 132 6.87 -4.65 2.02
N HIS A 133 6.11 -3.93 2.84
CA HIS A 133 4.79 -4.33 3.33
C HIS A 133 3.79 -4.50 2.18
N GLU A 134 3.69 -3.50 1.30
CA GLU A 134 2.78 -3.56 0.15
C GLU A 134 3.20 -4.64 -0.85
N TYR A 135 4.51 -4.82 -1.06
CA TYR A 135 5.02 -5.95 -1.84
C TYR A 135 4.68 -7.28 -1.18
N GLY A 136 4.75 -7.38 0.15
CA GLY A 136 4.32 -8.57 0.90
C GLY A 136 2.86 -8.93 0.61
N HIS A 137 1.97 -7.94 0.56
CA HIS A 137 0.59 -8.13 0.11
C HIS A 137 0.51 -8.57 -1.36
N ALA A 138 1.22 -7.92 -2.28
CA ALA A 138 1.26 -8.33 -3.70
C ALA A 138 1.74 -9.77 -3.90
N PHE A 139 2.64 -10.25 -3.04
CA PHE A 139 3.10 -11.64 -3.01
C PHE A 139 2.19 -12.59 -2.22
N GLY A 140 1.10 -12.09 -1.64
CA GLY A 140 0.03 -12.91 -1.06
C GLY A 140 -0.02 -12.96 0.46
N SER A 141 0.86 -12.26 1.17
CA SER A 141 0.80 -12.23 2.63
C SER A 141 -0.41 -11.46 3.14
N LEU A 142 -1.04 -11.99 4.19
CA LEU A 142 -1.91 -11.22 5.08
C LEU A 142 -1.09 -10.53 6.17
N HIS A 143 -1.76 -9.72 6.99
CA HIS A 143 -1.18 -9.21 8.22
C HIS A 143 -0.92 -10.34 9.21
N ASP A 144 0.18 -10.26 9.96
CA ASP A 144 0.66 -11.35 10.81
C ASP A 144 -0.36 -11.78 11.89
N VAL A 145 -1.13 -10.82 12.43
CA VAL A 145 -2.16 -11.10 13.46
C VAL A 145 -3.39 -11.85 12.91
N MET A 146 -3.59 -11.83 11.59
CA MET A 146 -4.76 -12.44 10.94
C MET A 146 -4.53 -13.90 10.55
N VAL A 147 -3.29 -14.40 10.65
CA VAL A 147 -2.93 -15.76 10.21
C VAL A 147 -3.16 -16.80 11.32
N SER A 148 -3.35 -16.36 12.57
CA SER A 148 -3.33 -17.28 13.70
C SER A 148 -4.72 -17.71 14.19
N SER A 149 -4.89 -19.03 14.33
CA SER A 149 -6.04 -19.66 14.99
C SER A 149 -5.74 -20.09 16.44
N THR A 150 -4.48 -19.97 16.88
CA THR A 150 -4.01 -20.42 18.20
C THR A 150 -2.93 -19.49 18.78
N ASP A 151 -2.89 -19.32 20.10
CA ASP A 151 -1.98 -18.37 20.76
C ASP A 151 -0.48 -18.61 20.43
N ASN A 152 -0.07 -19.87 20.27
CA ASN A 152 1.33 -20.24 19.96
C ASN A 152 1.79 -19.86 18.53
N GLU A 153 0.89 -19.88 17.55
CA GLU A 153 1.22 -19.44 16.17
C GLU A 153 1.27 -17.91 16.08
N LEU A 154 0.50 -17.22 16.92
CA LEU A 154 0.49 -15.77 16.99
C LEU A 154 1.82 -15.23 17.56
N GLU A 155 2.37 -15.85 18.61
CA GLU A 155 3.64 -15.43 19.22
C GLU A 155 4.83 -15.53 18.25
N ASN A 156 4.83 -16.54 17.37
CA ASN A 156 5.89 -16.69 16.36
C ASN A 156 5.83 -15.66 15.22
N CYS A 157 4.64 -15.11 14.94
CA CYS A 157 4.41 -14.23 13.80
C CYS A 157 4.21 -12.77 14.19
N SER A 158 3.87 -12.51 15.46
CA SER A 158 3.73 -11.18 16.05
C SER A 158 4.41 -11.16 17.42
N PRO A 159 5.76 -11.25 17.48
CA PRO A 159 6.48 -11.30 18.73
C PRO A 159 6.46 -9.95 19.46
N SER A 160 6.79 -9.98 20.75
CA SER A 160 6.84 -8.80 21.61
C SER A 160 8.00 -7.85 21.23
N HIS A 161 7.99 -6.62 21.76
CA HIS A 161 9.12 -5.69 21.60
C HIS A 161 10.44 -6.21 22.23
N SER A 162 10.36 -7.04 23.28
CA SER A 162 11.56 -7.69 23.84
C SER A 162 12.12 -8.78 22.94
N ASP A 163 11.28 -9.40 22.11
CA ASP A 163 11.66 -10.50 21.21
C ASP A 163 11.93 -10.00 19.77
N GLY A 164 12.38 -8.75 19.65
CA GLY A 164 12.77 -8.14 18.40
C GLY A 164 11.67 -7.40 17.65
N GLY A 165 10.50 -7.21 18.26
CA GLY A 165 9.40 -6.39 17.74
C GLY A 165 8.66 -7.00 16.55
N ALA A 166 7.68 -6.27 16.03
CA ALA A 166 6.84 -6.76 14.93
C ALA A 166 7.61 -6.93 13.61
N TYR A 167 7.12 -7.81 12.74
CA TYR A 167 7.65 -8.04 11.41
C TYR A 167 7.05 -7.05 10.37
N ILE A 168 7.55 -7.09 9.13
CA ILE A 168 7.11 -6.23 8.02
C ILE A 168 5.58 -6.25 7.83
N MET A 169 4.93 -7.40 7.99
CA MET A 169 3.49 -7.56 7.76
C MET A 169 2.64 -7.27 9.01
N SER A 170 3.17 -6.50 9.96
CA SER A 170 2.35 -5.93 11.04
C SER A 170 1.24 -5.06 10.46
N GLU A 171 0.03 -5.16 11.01
CA GLU A 171 -1.10 -4.29 10.62
C GLU A 171 -0.88 -2.81 11.01
N TYR A 172 0.12 -2.53 11.86
CA TYR A 172 0.45 -1.19 12.33
C TYR A 172 1.79 -0.72 11.76
N ALA A 173 1.89 0.59 11.52
CA ALA A 173 3.10 1.21 10.96
C ALA A 173 4.31 1.01 11.88
N GLN A 174 5.42 0.56 11.28
CA GLN A 174 6.68 0.31 11.98
C GLN A 174 7.69 1.41 11.65
N LYS A 175 8.50 1.80 12.64
CA LYS A 175 9.54 2.83 12.47
C LYS A 175 10.92 2.26 12.13
N GLY A 176 11.09 0.94 12.22
CA GLY A 176 12.38 0.30 11.95
C GLY A 176 13.32 0.30 13.15
N TYR A 177 12.83 0.48 14.38
CA TYR A 177 13.68 0.47 15.57
C TYR A 177 14.08 -0.95 15.99
N GLU A 178 13.24 -1.93 15.70
CA GLU A 178 13.46 -3.32 16.09
C GLU A 178 13.95 -4.19 14.93
N VAL A 179 14.72 -5.23 15.27
CA VAL A 179 15.43 -6.10 14.32
C VAL A 179 14.52 -6.92 13.41
N ASN A 180 13.25 -7.09 13.77
CA ASN A 180 12.27 -7.81 12.95
C ASN A 180 11.54 -6.90 11.96
N ASN A 181 11.58 -5.57 12.13
CA ASN A 181 10.92 -4.64 11.21
C ASN A 181 11.45 -4.70 9.78
N GLU A 182 12.64 -5.28 9.58
CA GLU A 182 13.29 -5.50 8.28
C GLU A 182 13.14 -6.94 7.77
N LYS A 183 12.28 -7.75 8.41
CA LYS A 183 12.10 -9.17 8.11
C LYS A 183 10.63 -9.51 7.90
N PHE A 184 10.37 -10.43 6.99
CA PHE A 184 9.09 -11.12 6.93
C PHE A 184 9.01 -12.19 8.04
N SER A 185 7.84 -12.31 8.66
CA SER A 185 7.58 -13.32 9.68
C SER A 185 7.58 -14.73 9.07
N PRO A 186 7.70 -15.80 9.89
CA PRO A 186 7.49 -17.16 9.41
C PRO A 186 6.12 -17.38 8.74
N CYS A 187 5.07 -16.70 9.22
CA CYS A 187 3.72 -16.74 8.63
C CYS A 187 3.69 -16.08 7.25
N SER A 188 4.22 -14.86 7.12
CA SER A 188 4.25 -14.15 5.84
C SER A 188 5.01 -14.96 4.79
N LYS A 189 6.19 -15.50 5.16
CA LYS A 189 7.02 -16.34 4.28
C LYS A 189 6.29 -17.59 3.79
N LYS A 190 5.47 -18.21 4.65
CA LYS A 190 4.65 -19.37 4.27
C LYS A 190 3.65 -19.00 3.17
N MET A 191 2.89 -17.92 3.36
CA MET A 191 1.88 -17.47 2.41
C MET A 191 2.49 -17.02 1.07
N ILE A 192 3.57 -16.24 1.14
CA ILE A 192 4.32 -15.82 -0.05
C ILE A 192 4.79 -17.03 -0.86
N ARG A 193 5.32 -18.06 -0.18
CA ARG A 193 5.73 -19.30 -0.84
C ARG A 193 4.57 -20.02 -1.51
N ASP A 194 3.39 -20.02 -0.90
CA ASP A 194 2.21 -20.70 -1.43
C ASP A 194 1.75 -20.04 -2.74
N VAL A 195 1.76 -18.70 -2.83
CA VAL A 195 1.53 -17.96 -4.08
C VAL A 195 2.64 -18.19 -5.10
N LEU A 196 3.92 -18.16 -4.68
CA LEU A 196 5.05 -18.40 -5.59
C LEU A 196 5.00 -19.80 -6.21
N ASN A 197 4.58 -20.83 -5.46
CA ASN A 197 4.42 -22.18 -6.03
C ASN A 197 3.44 -22.23 -7.21
N LEU A 198 2.47 -21.32 -7.25
CA LEU A 198 1.47 -21.22 -8.30
C LEU A 198 1.92 -20.29 -9.44
N LYS A 199 2.42 -19.09 -9.09
CA LYS A 199 2.61 -17.99 -10.04
C LYS A 199 4.04 -17.83 -10.56
N TYR A 200 5.03 -18.51 -9.97
CA TYR A 200 6.45 -18.35 -10.33
C TYR A 200 6.69 -18.49 -11.85
N SER A 201 6.17 -19.56 -12.46
CA SER A 201 6.39 -19.82 -13.89
C SER A 201 5.61 -18.91 -14.84
N THR A 202 4.74 -18.04 -14.31
CA THR A 202 3.86 -17.20 -15.13
C THR A 202 4.57 -15.94 -15.60
N CYS A 203 5.33 -15.27 -14.72
CA CYS A 203 5.94 -13.98 -15.05
C CYS A 203 7.29 -13.68 -14.38
N LEU A 204 7.79 -14.54 -13.47
CA LEU A 204 9.13 -14.35 -12.92
C LEU A 204 10.15 -14.86 -13.94
N GLU A 205 11.23 -14.11 -14.11
CA GLU A 205 12.31 -14.39 -15.05
C GLU A 205 13.63 -14.61 -14.28
N GLU A 206 14.61 -15.22 -14.93
CA GLU A 206 15.98 -15.20 -14.43
C GLU A 206 16.50 -13.76 -14.39
N GLU A 207 17.27 -13.44 -13.34
CA GLU A 207 17.84 -12.11 -13.14
C GLU A 207 18.67 -11.71 -14.36
N ARG A 208 18.29 -10.59 -14.99
CA ARG A 208 19.10 -9.95 -16.02
C ARG A 208 20.03 -8.93 -15.39
N LYS A 209 21.22 -8.80 -15.98
CA LYS A 209 22.25 -7.87 -15.51
C LYS A 209 21.93 -6.41 -15.82
N SER A 210 21.16 -6.15 -16.88
CA SER A 210 20.80 -4.80 -17.30
C SER A 210 19.53 -4.79 -18.17
N TYR A 211 18.85 -3.65 -18.17
CA TYR A 211 17.65 -3.31 -18.91
C TYR A 211 17.76 -1.90 -19.49
N CYS A 212 18.56 -1.75 -20.56
CA CYS A 212 18.64 -0.50 -21.31
C CYS A 212 17.26 0.04 -21.71
N GLY A 213 16.94 1.24 -21.21
CA GLY A 213 15.69 1.95 -21.38
C GLY A 213 14.87 2.07 -20.09
N ASN A 214 15.33 1.57 -18.94
CA ASN A 214 14.63 1.74 -17.66
C ASN A 214 15.01 3.06 -16.95
N GLY A 215 16.03 3.77 -17.44
CA GLY A 215 16.51 5.04 -16.90
C GLY A 215 17.58 4.91 -15.80
N ILE A 216 18.08 3.70 -15.55
CA ILE A 216 19.10 3.38 -14.54
C ILE A 216 20.33 2.88 -15.29
N ILE A 217 21.49 3.47 -15.00
CA ILE A 217 22.75 2.96 -15.56
C ILE A 217 23.08 1.63 -14.87
N GLU A 218 23.04 0.55 -15.64
CA GLU A 218 23.36 -0.81 -15.18
C GLU A 218 24.68 -1.32 -15.81
N ASP A 219 25.11 -2.53 -15.43
CA ASP A 219 26.37 -3.11 -15.89
C ASP A 219 26.42 -3.21 -17.43
N GLY A 220 27.38 -2.51 -18.04
CA GLY A 220 27.58 -2.49 -19.49
C GLY A 220 26.96 -1.31 -20.22
N GLU A 221 26.33 -0.38 -19.50
CA GLU A 221 25.74 0.85 -20.04
C GLU A 221 26.60 2.07 -19.68
N GLU A 222 26.65 3.07 -20.57
CA GLU A 222 27.32 4.36 -20.30
C GLU A 222 26.32 5.45 -19.90
N CYS A 223 25.04 5.26 -20.21
CA CYS A 223 23.92 6.14 -19.92
C CYS A 223 22.60 5.40 -20.16
N ASP A 224 21.50 5.88 -19.59
CA ASP A 224 20.14 5.40 -19.91
C ASP A 224 19.10 6.51 -19.69
N ASP A 225 18.55 7.06 -20.78
CA ASP A 225 17.55 8.14 -20.68
C ASP A 225 16.10 7.67 -20.47
N GLY A 226 15.85 6.34 -20.44
CA GLY A 226 14.54 5.73 -20.28
C GLY A 226 13.72 5.59 -21.58
N VAL A 227 12.66 4.76 -21.55
CA VAL A 227 11.74 4.55 -22.70
C VAL A 227 10.85 5.78 -22.92
N GLY A 228 11.03 6.42 -24.08
CA GLY A 228 10.13 7.45 -24.57
C GLY A 228 10.41 8.85 -24.00
N LYS A 229 10.86 9.74 -24.90
CA LYS A 229 11.03 11.19 -24.77
C LYS A 229 12.47 11.70 -24.65
N SER A 230 13.19 11.58 -25.76
CA SER A 230 13.83 12.77 -26.35
C SER A 230 12.74 13.74 -26.86
N THR A 231 11.88 14.26 -25.97
CA THR A 231 10.93 15.34 -26.29
C THR A 231 11.34 16.62 -25.58
N SER A 232 12.49 17.17 -25.95
CA SER A 232 12.81 18.58 -25.72
C SER A 232 14.20 18.84 -26.29
N SER A 233 14.28 19.62 -27.37
CA SER A 233 15.27 20.68 -27.71
C SER A 233 16.77 20.61 -27.32
N HIS A 234 17.28 19.56 -26.69
CA HIS A 234 18.63 19.45 -26.14
C HIS A 234 19.43 18.41 -26.93
N ALA A 235 20.77 18.49 -26.85
CA ALA A 235 21.63 17.49 -27.45
C ALA A 235 21.28 16.10 -26.89
N THR A 236 21.09 15.12 -27.76
CA THR A 236 20.87 13.74 -27.32
C THR A 236 22.18 13.22 -26.74
N CYS A 237 22.35 13.28 -25.42
CA CYS A 237 23.56 12.84 -24.72
C CYS A 237 23.68 11.32 -24.68
N CYS A 238 22.56 10.60 -24.73
CA CYS A 238 22.49 9.15 -24.68
C CYS A 238 21.79 8.57 -25.91
N HIS A 239 22.39 7.55 -26.52
CA HIS A 239 21.76 6.80 -27.60
C HIS A 239 20.81 5.72 -27.06
N ALA A 240 19.88 5.26 -27.90
CA ALA A 240 18.88 4.26 -27.52
C ALA A 240 19.46 2.86 -27.19
N ASN A 241 20.75 2.64 -27.46
CA ASN A 241 21.51 1.45 -27.08
C ASN A 241 22.34 1.68 -25.79
N CYS A 242 22.01 2.70 -25.00
CA CYS A 242 22.64 3.02 -23.71
C CYS A 242 24.14 3.31 -23.78
N THR A 243 24.56 3.94 -24.88
CA THR A 243 25.93 4.46 -25.07
C THR A 243 25.90 5.98 -25.20
N LEU A 244 26.92 6.64 -24.68
CA LEU A 244 27.03 8.09 -24.76
C LEU A 244 27.20 8.54 -26.22
N ALA A 245 26.64 9.70 -26.53
CA ALA A 245 26.84 10.32 -27.82
C ALA A 245 28.28 10.82 -28.01
N ALA A 246 28.68 11.06 -29.26
CA ALA A 246 30.01 11.58 -29.56
C ALA A 246 30.28 12.91 -28.82
N ASN A 247 31.35 12.94 -28.01
CA ASN A 247 31.77 14.04 -27.13
C ASN A 247 30.87 14.30 -25.90
N ALA A 248 29.86 13.48 -25.66
CA ALA A 248 29.14 13.49 -24.38
C ALA A 248 30.00 12.84 -23.30
N LYS A 249 29.96 13.41 -22.09
CA LYS A 249 30.66 12.88 -20.91
C LYS A 249 29.71 12.30 -19.86
N CYS A 250 28.43 12.61 -19.99
CA CYS A 250 27.37 12.22 -19.08
C CYS A 250 26.01 12.42 -19.75
N SER A 251 24.94 11.96 -19.11
CA SER A 251 23.56 12.31 -19.46
C SER A 251 22.86 13.06 -18.31
N PRO A 252 22.15 14.18 -18.60
CA PRO A 252 21.36 14.93 -17.62
C PRO A 252 20.17 14.14 -17.05
N ARG A 253 19.74 13.05 -17.69
CA ARG A 253 18.70 12.17 -17.14
C ARG A 253 19.22 11.25 -16.05
N ASN A 254 20.49 10.86 -16.12
CA ASN A 254 21.10 9.97 -15.15
C ASN A 254 21.77 10.71 -13.99
N SER A 255 22.22 11.96 -14.21
CA SER A 255 22.91 12.71 -13.17
C SER A 255 22.54 14.19 -13.14
N ALA A 256 22.26 14.69 -11.93
CA ALA A 256 22.12 16.11 -11.64
C ALA A 256 23.43 16.91 -11.83
N CYS A 257 24.58 16.23 -11.93
CA CYS A 257 25.88 16.84 -12.23
C CYS A 257 26.21 16.88 -13.72
N CYS A 258 25.23 16.59 -14.59
CA CYS A 258 25.38 16.73 -16.02
C CYS A 258 24.56 17.92 -16.56
N THR A 259 25.22 18.77 -17.35
CA THR A 259 24.57 19.88 -18.06
C THR A 259 23.76 19.36 -19.25
N ASP A 260 22.83 20.17 -19.75
CA ASP A 260 22.09 19.89 -20.99
C ASP A 260 22.98 19.77 -22.25
N ASP A 261 24.22 20.28 -22.20
CA ASP A 261 25.25 20.15 -23.25
C ASP A 261 26.11 18.87 -23.09
N CYS A 262 25.67 17.92 -22.27
CA CYS A 262 26.34 16.63 -22.02
C CYS A 262 27.75 16.74 -21.41
N GLN A 263 28.03 17.82 -20.68
CA GLN A 263 29.28 18.05 -19.95
C GLN A 263 29.04 18.03 -18.42
N TYR A 264 30.11 17.82 -17.66
CA TYR A 264 30.04 17.91 -16.20
C TYR A 264 29.78 19.35 -15.74
N HIS A 265 28.91 19.50 -14.75
CA HIS A 265 28.74 20.74 -14.02
C HIS A 265 30.01 21.09 -13.24
N ALA A 266 30.24 22.39 -13.00
CA ALA A 266 31.36 22.87 -12.18
C ALA A 266 31.22 22.43 -10.72
N SER A 267 32.34 22.42 -9.97
CA SER A 267 32.36 21.99 -8.56
C SER A 267 31.55 22.86 -7.59
N THR A 268 31.03 23.99 -8.06
CA THR A 268 30.15 24.88 -7.29
C THR A 268 28.67 24.59 -7.50
N HIS A 269 28.31 23.65 -8.39
CA HIS A 269 26.92 23.30 -8.66
C HIS A 269 26.36 22.41 -7.54
N ILE A 270 25.21 22.79 -6.99
CA ILE A 270 24.51 22.00 -5.97
C ILE A 270 23.69 20.93 -6.68
N CYS A 271 24.10 19.67 -6.56
CA CYS A 271 23.40 18.52 -7.16
C CYS A 271 22.31 17.95 -6.25
N LEU A 272 22.46 18.08 -4.94
CA LEU A 272 21.43 17.72 -3.97
C LEU A 272 21.35 18.80 -2.90
N PRO A 273 20.21 19.52 -2.78
CA PRO A 273 19.99 20.48 -1.71
C PRO A 273 20.05 19.80 -0.33
N GLY A 274 20.67 20.47 0.63
CA GLY A 274 20.74 19.97 2.00
C GLY A 274 19.40 19.98 2.72
N ASP A 275 19.29 19.13 3.72
CA ASP A 275 18.18 19.08 4.67
C ASP A 275 18.72 19.08 6.11
N PRO A 276 18.70 20.23 6.80
CA PRO A 276 19.17 20.33 8.17
C PRO A 276 18.44 19.41 9.16
N LEU A 277 17.16 19.07 8.90
CA LEU A 277 16.41 18.15 9.75
C LEU A 277 16.88 16.70 9.62
N LEU A 278 17.59 16.38 8.53
CA LEU A 278 18.26 15.10 8.31
C LEU A 278 19.78 15.18 8.50
N CYS A 279 20.27 16.30 9.05
CA CYS A 279 21.68 16.55 9.30
C CYS A 279 22.58 16.58 8.05
N ARG A 280 22.02 16.88 6.88
CA ARG A 280 22.76 16.94 5.61
C ARG A 280 22.85 18.37 5.09
N GLY A 281 24.07 18.82 4.80
CA GLY A 281 24.32 20.05 4.06
C GLY A 281 24.07 19.90 2.56
N ASN A 282 24.40 20.94 1.78
CA ASN A 282 24.35 20.83 0.33
C ASN A 282 25.44 19.87 -0.16
N ALA A 283 25.09 19.00 -1.10
CA ALA A 283 26.06 18.25 -1.89
C ALA A 283 26.37 18.99 -3.18
N TYR A 284 27.62 18.89 -3.61
CA TYR A 284 28.12 19.56 -4.79
C TYR A 284 28.69 18.56 -5.78
N CYS A 285 28.65 18.90 -7.06
CA CYS A 285 29.38 18.16 -8.07
C CYS A 285 30.89 18.25 -7.82
N ASN A 286 31.66 17.27 -8.25
CA ASN A 286 33.13 17.34 -8.12
C ASN A 286 33.79 18.16 -9.25
N GLY A 287 33.09 18.46 -10.34
CA GLY A 287 33.60 19.19 -11.50
C GLY A 287 34.33 18.35 -12.56
N THR A 288 34.57 17.07 -12.30
CA THR A 288 35.41 16.18 -13.13
C THR A 288 34.71 14.89 -13.56
N SER A 289 33.59 14.55 -12.92
CA SER A 289 32.67 13.47 -13.31
C SER A 289 31.23 13.93 -13.09
N ASP A 290 30.29 13.02 -13.36
CA ASP A 290 28.87 13.14 -13.10
C ASP A 290 28.49 12.72 -11.66
N GLU A 291 29.48 12.53 -10.79
CA GLU A 291 29.26 12.17 -9.40
C GLU A 291 28.87 13.40 -8.56
N CYS A 292 27.77 13.26 -7.82
CA CYS A 292 27.38 14.18 -6.76
C CYS A 292 28.11 13.75 -5.48
N SER A 293 29.09 14.55 -5.03
CA SER A 293 29.88 14.21 -3.84
C SER A 293 28.99 14.12 -2.59
N PRO A 294 29.31 13.27 -1.60
CA PRO A 294 28.54 13.17 -0.38
C PRO A 294 28.30 14.53 0.27
N ALA A 295 27.08 14.77 0.74
CA ALA A 295 26.73 16.00 1.45
C ALA A 295 27.57 16.13 2.73
N GLU A 296 28.18 17.31 2.90
CA GLU A 296 28.87 17.66 4.14
C GLU A 296 27.88 17.62 5.32
N PRO A 297 28.31 17.16 6.50
CA PRO A 297 27.46 17.14 7.68
C PRO A 297 27.13 18.56 8.12
N VAL A 298 25.89 18.78 8.58
CA VAL A 298 25.60 20.02 9.32
C VAL A 298 26.35 20.02 10.66
N ALA A 299 26.47 21.20 11.27
CA ALA A 299 27.15 21.33 12.56
C ALA A 299 26.53 20.42 13.64
N ASP A 300 27.39 19.77 14.42
CA ASP A 300 26.96 18.95 15.55
C ASP A 300 26.09 19.75 16.54
N LYS A 301 25.18 19.04 17.22
CA LYS A 301 24.20 19.58 18.19
C LYS A 301 23.11 20.48 17.59
N GLN A 302 23.04 20.58 16.26
CA GLN A 302 21.87 21.18 15.63
C GLN A 302 20.63 20.30 15.87
N PRO A 303 19.48 20.88 16.25
CA PRO A 303 18.24 20.13 16.40
C PRO A 303 17.82 19.50 15.07
N CYS A 304 17.41 18.23 15.11
CA CYS A 304 16.92 17.49 13.96
C CYS A 304 15.59 16.80 14.27
N ILE A 305 15.13 15.91 13.39
CA ILE A 305 13.88 15.17 13.60
C ILE A 305 13.85 14.45 14.96
N ASP A 306 12.64 14.14 15.44
CA ASP A 306 12.42 13.42 16.70
C ASP A 306 13.03 14.09 17.96
N ASN A 307 13.10 15.43 17.96
CA ASN A 307 13.80 16.22 18.99
C ASN A 307 15.27 15.76 19.18
N GLY A 308 15.86 15.28 18.09
CA GLY A 308 17.21 14.78 18.03
C GLY A 308 18.27 15.87 17.90
N GLU A 309 19.52 15.44 17.81
CA GLU A 309 20.69 16.27 17.60
C GLU A 309 21.58 15.65 16.51
N CYS A 310 22.07 16.49 15.62
CA CYS A 310 23.05 16.07 14.62
C CYS A 310 24.38 15.70 15.27
N ARG A 311 24.95 14.57 14.84
CA ARG A 311 26.32 14.16 15.15
C ARG A 311 26.96 13.53 13.93
N ASN A 312 28.02 14.13 13.42
CA ASN A 312 28.77 13.62 12.26
C ASN A 312 27.89 13.33 11.02
N GLY A 313 26.86 14.16 10.78
CA GLY A 313 25.95 14.03 9.63
C GLY A 313 24.78 13.08 9.82
N ASP A 314 24.66 12.44 10.99
CA ASP A 314 23.52 11.61 11.34
C ASP A 314 22.65 12.32 12.39
N CYS A 315 21.32 12.22 12.22
CA CYS A 315 20.37 12.69 13.21
C CYS A 315 20.19 11.62 14.27
N LEU A 316 20.80 11.83 15.45
CA LEU A 316 20.57 10.98 16.60
C LEU A 316 19.24 11.37 17.23
N SER A 317 18.35 10.40 17.39
CA SER A 317 17.06 10.60 18.08
C SER A 317 17.26 11.02 19.54
N PHE A 318 16.20 11.53 20.16
CA PHE A 318 16.20 11.92 21.57
C PHE A 318 16.79 10.84 22.49
N CYS A 319 16.42 9.57 22.30
CA CYS A 319 16.92 8.46 23.13
C CYS A 319 18.41 8.19 22.91
N GLU A 320 18.90 8.30 21.68
CA GLU A 320 20.30 8.01 21.34
C GLU A 320 21.27 9.05 21.92
N ILE A 321 20.83 10.31 22.02
CA ILE A 321 21.61 11.39 22.65
C ILE A 321 21.92 11.06 24.12
N ILE A 322 20.96 10.44 24.81
CA ILE A 322 21.10 10.03 26.22
C ILE A 322 21.63 8.60 26.38
N GLY A 323 22.12 7.97 25.30
CA GLY A 323 22.74 6.65 25.32
C GLY A 323 21.75 5.47 25.37
N LYS A 324 20.49 5.69 25.01
CA LYS A 324 19.42 4.68 24.97
C LYS A 324 18.91 4.46 23.54
N HIS A 325 18.03 3.49 23.37
CA HIS A 325 17.36 3.22 22.09
C HIS A 325 15.89 3.63 22.13
N SER A 326 15.42 4.22 21.04
CA SER A 326 14.00 4.53 20.83
C SER A 326 13.17 3.25 20.77
N CYS A 327 11.99 3.27 21.38
CA CYS A 327 11.05 2.15 21.40
C CYS A 327 9.62 2.66 21.59
N LEU A 328 8.63 1.81 21.27
CA LEU A 328 7.22 2.13 21.50
C LEU A 328 6.78 1.69 22.90
N CYS A 329 6.07 2.56 23.61
CA CYS A 329 5.54 2.23 24.93
C CYS A 329 4.48 1.13 24.82
N GLU A 330 4.59 0.10 25.66
CA GLU A 330 3.67 -1.06 25.65
C GLU A 330 2.24 -0.68 26.09
N ASP A 331 2.10 0.27 27.01
CA ASP A 331 0.78 0.80 27.38
C ASP A 331 0.24 1.67 26.25
N ALA A 332 -0.87 1.26 25.65
CA ALA A 332 -1.56 1.99 24.59
C ALA A 332 -1.87 3.46 24.95
N LYS A 333 -2.07 3.77 26.24
CA LYS A 333 -2.28 5.15 26.72
C LYS A 333 -1.01 5.99 26.68
N LEU A 334 0.14 5.36 26.78
CA LEU A 334 1.46 5.98 26.75
C LEU A 334 2.11 5.87 25.37
N ALA A 335 1.50 5.15 24.42
CA ALA A 335 2.07 4.89 23.09
C ALA A 335 2.38 6.15 22.26
N CYS A 336 1.87 7.32 22.66
CA CYS A 336 2.18 8.62 22.07
C CYS A 336 3.13 9.48 22.90
N GLN A 337 3.80 8.90 23.89
CA GLN A 337 4.91 9.50 24.61
C GLN A 337 6.23 8.96 24.07
N ARG A 338 7.32 9.72 24.24
CA ARG A 338 8.66 9.22 23.93
C ARG A 338 9.08 8.17 24.95
N CYS A 339 9.26 6.95 24.49
CA CYS A 339 9.83 5.88 25.27
C CYS A 339 11.24 5.52 24.80
N CYS A 340 12.10 5.25 25.77
CA CYS A 340 13.46 4.79 25.54
C CYS A 340 13.69 3.48 26.31
N ARG A 341 14.67 2.69 25.85
CA ARG A 341 15.17 1.51 26.56
C ARG A 341 16.70 1.45 26.53
N GLU A 342 17.26 0.88 27.58
CA GLU A 342 18.63 0.37 27.55
C GLU A 342 18.73 -0.85 26.61
N THR A 343 19.94 -1.25 26.19
CA THR A 343 20.15 -2.38 25.28
C THR A 343 19.46 -3.68 25.72
N ASN A 344 19.36 -3.93 27.03
CA ASN A 344 18.63 -5.07 27.62
C ASN A 344 17.50 -4.63 28.56
N GLY A 345 17.02 -3.39 28.40
CA GLY A 345 16.01 -2.78 29.26
C GLY A 345 14.59 -2.91 28.71
N THR A 346 13.61 -2.72 29.58
CA THR A 346 12.21 -2.58 29.19
C THR A 346 11.94 -1.17 28.65
N CYS A 347 11.05 -1.08 27.66
CA CYS A 347 10.65 0.18 27.07
C CYS A 347 9.82 1.01 28.06
N LYS A 348 10.28 2.22 28.39
CA LYS A 348 9.62 3.09 29.36
C LYS A 348 9.63 4.54 28.91
N VAL A 349 8.65 5.29 29.36
CA VAL A 349 8.55 6.73 29.10
C VAL A 349 9.79 7.40 29.65
N GLU A 350 10.47 8.18 28.82
CA GLU A 350 11.69 8.85 29.20
C GLU A 350 11.41 10.26 29.73
N PRO A 351 11.88 10.61 30.95
CA PRO A 351 11.74 11.96 31.48
C PRO A 351 12.33 13.01 30.53
N GLY A 352 11.56 14.06 30.22
CA GLY A 352 11.98 15.11 29.31
C GLY A 352 11.81 14.80 27.82
N GLY A 353 11.40 13.57 27.44
CA GLY A 353 11.15 13.21 26.04
C GLY A 353 9.88 13.85 25.45
N GLY A 354 8.89 14.13 26.30
CA GLY A 354 7.63 14.73 25.89
C GLY A 354 6.75 13.80 25.04
N ASN A 355 5.78 14.40 24.34
CA ASN A 355 4.85 13.67 23.48
C ASN A 355 5.38 13.58 22.05
N LEU A 356 5.01 12.50 21.36
CA LEU A 356 5.19 12.35 19.93
C LEU A 356 4.28 13.34 19.18
N PRO A 357 4.74 13.91 18.05
CA PRO A 357 3.91 14.82 17.26
C PRO A 357 2.69 14.11 16.67
N ASP A 358 1.62 14.86 16.45
CA ASP A 358 0.42 14.35 15.78
C ASP A 358 0.78 13.80 14.39
N GLY A 359 0.19 12.67 14.01
CA GLY A 359 0.53 11.95 12.77
C GLY A 359 1.54 10.82 12.96
N THR A 360 2.31 10.84 14.07
CA THR A 360 3.28 9.79 14.36
C THR A 360 2.62 8.42 14.55
N GLY A 361 3.12 7.39 13.87
CA GLY A 361 2.71 6.00 14.12
C GLY A 361 2.94 5.55 15.56
N CYS A 362 1.93 4.92 16.15
CA CYS A 362 1.96 4.26 17.46
C CYS A 362 1.52 2.80 17.29
N GLY A 363 1.82 1.95 18.28
CA GLY A 363 1.65 0.50 18.15
C GLY A 363 0.23 -0.01 17.82
N LEU A 364 -0.81 0.83 17.88
CA LEU A 364 -2.19 0.51 17.49
C LEU A 364 -2.78 1.47 16.44
N GLY A 365 -2.00 2.37 15.84
CA GLY A 365 -2.51 3.37 14.92
C GLY A 365 -1.64 4.62 14.88
N ILE A 366 -2.24 5.79 15.12
CA ILE A 366 -1.54 7.08 15.01
C ILE A 366 -1.82 7.98 16.20
N CYS A 367 -0.84 8.80 16.55
CA CYS A 367 -0.97 9.81 17.58
C CYS A 367 -1.82 10.99 17.12
N ARG A 368 -2.87 11.29 17.88
CA ARG A 368 -3.67 12.52 17.77
C ARG A 368 -3.97 13.07 19.15
N LYS A 369 -3.59 14.32 19.39
CA LYS A 369 -3.76 14.99 20.70
C LYS A 369 -3.19 14.15 21.85
N ASN A 370 -2.02 13.55 21.64
CA ASN A 370 -1.31 12.67 22.58
C ASN A 370 -2.01 11.33 22.89
N GLU A 371 -3.04 10.94 22.15
CA GLU A 371 -3.68 9.63 22.28
C GLU A 371 -3.40 8.79 21.03
N CYS A 372 -3.11 7.51 21.23
CA CYS A 372 -2.97 6.56 20.13
C CYS A 372 -4.35 6.15 19.65
N VAL A 373 -4.80 6.77 18.54
CA VAL A 373 -6.10 6.46 17.94
C VAL A 373 -5.93 5.34 16.93
N ARG A 374 -6.78 4.31 17.06
CA ARG A 374 -6.94 3.29 16.03
C ARG A 374 -7.54 3.95 14.79
N GLU A 375 -6.75 4.09 13.73
CA GLU A 375 -7.33 4.23 12.41
C GLU A 375 -7.52 2.82 11.86
N SER A 376 -8.77 2.45 11.57
CA SER A 376 -9.05 1.16 10.95
C SER A 376 -8.46 1.15 9.53
N ILE A 377 -7.27 0.57 9.40
CA ILE A 377 -6.73 0.10 8.11
C ILE A 377 -7.54 -1.12 7.60
N ASP A 378 -8.40 -1.65 8.47
CA ASP A 378 -9.06 -2.95 8.43
C ASP A 378 -10.28 -3.08 7.49
N ARG A 379 -10.34 -2.32 6.39
CA ARG A 379 -11.43 -2.44 5.39
C ARG A 379 -11.02 -2.99 4.03
N VAL A 380 -9.76 -3.34 3.82
CA VAL A 380 -9.25 -3.60 2.46
C VAL A 380 -8.90 -5.07 2.18
N GLN A 381 -9.08 -5.98 3.14
CA GLN A 381 -8.80 -7.40 2.92
C GLN A 381 -9.85 -8.13 2.04
N ASN A 382 -11.10 -7.67 2.01
CA ASN A 382 -12.20 -8.34 1.27
C ASN A 382 -12.63 -7.60 -0.01
N TYR A 383 -11.91 -6.55 -0.40
CA TYR A 383 -12.35 -5.71 -1.51
C TYR A 383 -12.19 -6.42 -2.87
N PHE A 384 -11.16 -7.25 -3.08
CA PHE A 384 -11.00 -7.96 -4.37
C PHE A 384 -12.15 -8.90 -4.68
N ARG A 385 -12.44 -9.81 -3.74
CA ARG A 385 -13.51 -10.79 -3.90
C ARG A 385 -14.84 -10.09 -4.23
N THR A 386 -15.15 -9.00 -3.53
CA THR A 386 -16.41 -8.28 -3.74
C THR A 386 -16.44 -7.37 -4.98
N THR A 387 -15.29 -6.89 -5.44
CA THR A 387 -15.19 -5.94 -6.56
C THR A 387 -15.23 -6.61 -7.92
N PHE A 388 -14.69 -7.83 -8.03
CA PHE A 388 -14.67 -8.61 -9.27
C PHE A 388 -15.82 -9.61 -9.41
N GLU A 389 -16.41 -10.12 -8.31
CA GLU A 389 -17.48 -11.14 -8.38
C GLU A 389 -18.90 -10.61 -8.60
N ASN A 390 -19.13 -9.29 -8.52
CA ASN A 390 -20.48 -8.75 -8.34
C ASN A 390 -21.43 -8.89 -9.55
N THR A 391 -20.96 -9.36 -10.71
CA THR A 391 -21.82 -9.65 -11.87
C THR A 391 -22.01 -11.13 -12.18
N GLU A 392 -21.02 -11.98 -11.91
CA GLU A 392 -21.08 -13.41 -12.25
C GLU A 392 -21.74 -14.24 -11.12
N ASN A 393 -21.46 -13.93 -9.84
CA ASN A 393 -22.07 -14.64 -8.71
C ASN A 393 -23.57 -14.37 -8.55
N LEU A 394 -24.04 -13.18 -8.92
CA LEU A 394 -25.47 -12.85 -8.95
C LEU A 394 -26.18 -13.65 -10.04
N LYS A 395 -25.56 -13.78 -11.22
CA LYS A 395 -26.10 -14.52 -12.36
C LYS A 395 -26.11 -16.04 -12.11
N SER A 396 -25.06 -16.57 -11.49
CA SER A 396 -24.95 -17.97 -11.08
C SER A 396 -25.96 -18.32 -9.98
N ASN A 397 -26.08 -17.50 -8.92
CA ASN A 397 -27.04 -17.73 -7.84
C ASN A 397 -28.50 -17.57 -8.27
N LEU A 398 -28.81 -16.63 -9.18
CA LEU A 398 -30.14 -16.55 -9.79
C LEU A 398 -30.45 -17.79 -10.62
N LYS A 399 -29.50 -18.29 -11.42
CA LYS A 399 -29.71 -19.45 -12.29
C LYS A 399 -29.93 -20.74 -11.49
N SER A 400 -29.19 -20.93 -10.40
CA SER A 400 -29.29 -22.11 -9.53
C SER A 400 -30.55 -22.13 -8.66
N ASN A 401 -31.10 -20.95 -8.31
CA ASN A 401 -32.23 -20.84 -7.38
C ASN A 401 -33.53 -20.31 -8.02
N ILE A 402 -33.59 -20.16 -9.35
CA ILE A 402 -34.75 -19.58 -10.05
C ILE A 402 -36.05 -20.31 -9.74
N VAL A 403 -36.01 -21.64 -9.58
CA VAL A 403 -37.19 -22.46 -9.27
C VAL A 403 -37.74 -22.14 -7.88
N ILE A 404 -36.87 -22.01 -6.87
CA ILE A 404 -37.26 -21.71 -5.49
C ILE A 404 -37.83 -20.29 -5.40
N ILE A 405 -37.22 -19.34 -6.09
CA ILE A 405 -37.66 -17.94 -6.13
C ILE A 405 -39.06 -17.84 -6.78
N VAL A 406 -39.28 -18.53 -7.91
CA VAL A 406 -40.59 -18.56 -8.58
C VAL A 406 -41.65 -19.18 -7.68
N ILE A 407 -41.36 -20.29 -7.00
CA ILE A 407 -42.28 -20.91 -6.05
C ILE A 407 -42.62 -19.94 -4.92
N PHE A 408 -41.62 -19.29 -4.32
CA PHE A 408 -41.83 -18.33 -3.24
C PHE A 408 -42.74 -17.17 -3.67
N VAL A 409 -42.46 -16.56 -4.82
CA VAL A 409 -43.26 -15.44 -5.36
C VAL A 409 -44.70 -15.87 -5.63
N ILE A 410 -44.91 -17.04 -6.24
CA ILE A 410 -46.26 -17.58 -6.47
C ILE A 410 -46.99 -17.81 -5.14
N THR A 411 -46.30 -18.35 -4.14
CA THR A 411 -46.88 -18.63 -2.81
C THR A 411 -47.30 -17.33 -2.12
N VAL A 412 -46.46 -16.30 -2.18
CA VAL A 412 -46.77 -14.97 -1.63
C VAL A 412 -48.00 -14.36 -2.33
N ILE A 413 -48.07 -14.41 -3.66
CA ILE A 413 -49.23 -13.93 -4.43
C ILE A 413 -50.51 -14.67 -4.01
N TRP A 414 -50.43 -16.00 -3.84
CA TRP A 414 -51.57 -16.80 -3.38
C TRP A 414 -52.04 -16.44 -1.98
N VAL A 415 -51.11 -16.21 -1.03
CA VAL A 415 -51.45 -15.77 0.33
C VAL A 415 -52.15 -14.41 0.30
N PHE A 416 -51.65 -13.46 -0.49
CA PHE A 416 -52.31 -12.15 -0.64
C PHE A 416 -53.71 -12.28 -1.27
N ALA A 417 -53.87 -13.12 -2.29
CA ALA A 417 -55.19 -13.39 -2.88
C ALA A 417 -56.17 -13.99 -1.86
N GLN A 418 -55.72 -14.93 -1.03
CA GLN A 418 -56.52 -15.53 0.04
C GLN A 418 -56.92 -14.49 1.11
N LEU A 419 -56.02 -13.58 1.48
CA LEU A 419 -56.33 -12.49 2.41
C LEU A 419 -57.38 -11.53 1.85
N ILE A 420 -57.30 -11.20 0.55
CA ILE A 420 -58.28 -10.35 -0.13
C ILE A 420 -59.65 -11.04 -0.16
N VAL A 421 -59.71 -12.33 -0.51
CA VAL A 421 -60.96 -13.11 -0.50
C VAL A 421 -61.53 -13.20 0.91
N TYR A 422 -60.70 -13.48 1.91
CA TYR A 422 -61.11 -13.54 3.32
C TYR A 422 -61.69 -12.20 3.81
N GLN A 423 -61.04 -11.07 3.49
CA GLN A 423 -61.56 -9.73 3.79
C GLN A 423 -62.93 -9.49 3.13
N ARG A 424 -63.08 -9.88 1.86
CA ARG A 424 -64.32 -9.73 1.10
C ARG A 424 -65.45 -10.59 1.64
N ASP A 425 -65.18 -11.83 2.04
CA ASP A 425 -66.17 -12.72 2.65
C ASP A 425 -66.57 -12.26 4.05
N LYS A 426 -65.61 -11.78 4.85
CA LYS A 426 -65.88 -11.15 6.15
C LYS A 426 -66.77 -9.92 6.00
N TYR A 427 -66.55 -9.11 4.97
CA TYR A 427 -67.41 -7.97 4.64
C TYR A 427 -68.82 -8.41 4.24
N LYS A 428 -68.97 -9.39 3.33
CA LYS A 428 -70.27 -9.93 2.94
C LYS A 428 -71.07 -10.49 4.12
N LYS A 429 -70.42 -11.23 5.03
CA LYS A 429 -71.07 -11.73 6.25
C LYS A 429 -71.58 -10.60 7.15
N LYS A 430 -70.82 -9.52 7.33
CA LYS A 430 -71.27 -8.34 8.08
C LYS A 430 -72.47 -7.66 7.44
N VAL A 431 -72.48 -7.52 6.11
CA VAL A 431 -73.63 -6.95 5.38
C VAL A 431 -74.86 -7.82 5.58
N LYS A 432 -74.74 -9.14 5.44
CA LYS A 432 -75.87 -10.07 5.63
C LYS A 432 -76.43 -10.05 7.05
N ILE A 433 -75.57 -9.99 8.07
CA ILE A 433 -75.98 -9.83 9.47
C ILE A 433 -76.69 -8.48 9.70
N ASN A 434 -76.22 -7.40 9.07
CA ASN A 434 -76.87 -6.09 9.16
C ASN A 434 -78.24 -6.08 8.46
N GLU A 435 -78.38 -6.75 7.32
CA GLU A 435 -79.66 -6.93 6.62
C GLU A 435 -80.63 -7.78 7.46
N GLU A 436 -80.18 -8.91 8.02
CA GLU A 436 -80.99 -9.74 8.92
C GLU A 436 -81.42 -8.96 10.17
N ASN A 437 -80.53 -8.16 10.77
CA ASN A 437 -80.86 -7.28 11.90
C ASN A 437 -81.82 -6.14 11.52
N GLN A 438 -81.77 -5.62 10.29
CA GLN A 438 -82.74 -4.64 9.79
C GLN A 438 -84.12 -5.27 9.59
N VAL A 439 -84.20 -6.48 9.03
CA VAL A 439 -85.45 -7.22 8.88
C VAL A 439 -86.07 -7.53 10.24
N VAL A 440 -85.28 -7.97 11.23
CA VAL A 440 -85.75 -8.18 12.62
C VAL A 440 -86.28 -6.88 13.24
N ARG A 441 -85.61 -5.74 13.05
CA ARG A 441 -86.09 -4.41 13.49
C ARG A 441 -87.36 -3.93 12.77
N THR A 442 -87.64 -4.44 11.58
CA THR A 442 -88.84 -4.07 10.81
C THR A 442 -90.04 -4.94 11.21
N ILE A 443 -89.80 -6.18 11.65
CA ILE A 443 -90.82 -7.13 12.11
C ILE A 443 -91.17 -6.90 13.60
N HIS A 444 -90.19 -6.53 14.44
CA HIS A 444 -90.42 -6.14 15.83
C HIS A 444 -90.50 -4.62 15.92
N GLY A 445 -91.64 -4.06 15.49
CA GLY A 445 -91.95 -2.65 15.73
C GLY A 445 -92.12 -2.39 17.22
N TYR A 446 -91.04 -1.97 17.89
CA TYR A 446 -91.00 -1.29 19.19
C TYR A 446 -89.71 -0.47 19.30
#